data_AF-A0A957WI88-F1
#
_entry.id   AF-A0A957WI88-F1
#
_cell.length_a   1.000
_cell.length_b   1.000
_cell.length_c   1.000
_cell.angle_alpha   90.00
_cell.angle_beta   90.00
_cell.angle_gamma   90.00
#
_symmetry.space_group_name_H-M   'P 1'
#
loop_
_entity.id
_entity.type
_entity.pdbx_description
1 polymer ?
#
loop_
_entity_poly.entity_id
_entity_poly.type
_entity_poly.pdbx_seq_one_letter_code
_entity_poly.pdbx_strand_id
1 'polypeptide(L)'
;PQPTNSPTPQTPQLHKLHELAITAMLLLTLAPIAIKYGQEARMHALFMFLSALSTWLFFRAMDRPRQWFRWLLFGLATAANIYTMYFGFLILTAQAAYLFFSILHSKFSIPKFSIRPRLLGFTASVLLAFILYLPWWPVLFDILRRRAAVGAIEGGVGRPLDFVVGVVQALGPAPDAIAWTFLALFGLGLFFLARRDWPMSGFAAVWLALPAALPIVLGDPRALQFRYAFVL
;
A
#
# COMPACT_ATOMS: atom_id res chain seq x y z
N PRO A 1 -47.58 -28.89 7.83
CA PRO A 1 -46.74 -27.73 7.45
C PRO A 1 -46.24 -26.98 8.70
N GLN A 2 -45.03 -27.31 9.17
CA GLN A 2 -44.32 -26.51 10.16
C GLN A 2 -43.08 -25.90 9.48
N PRO A 3 -42.87 -24.57 9.55
CA PRO A 3 -41.63 -23.97 9.06
C PRO A 3 -40.53 -24.21 10.09
N THR A 4 -39.58 -25.08 9.74
CA THR A 4 -38.33 -25.25 10.48
C THR A 4 -37.44 -24.04 10.24
N ASN A 5 -37.51 -23.04 11.11
CA ASN A 5 -36.53 -21.96 11.18
C ASN A 5 -35.23 -22.52 11.79
N SER A 6 -34.34 -23.00 10.94
CA SER A 6 -32.95 -23.27 11.34
C SER A 6 -32.23 -21.92 11.55
N PRO A 7 -31.61 -21.67 12.72
CA PRO A 7 -30.80 -20.48 12.92
C PRO A 7 -29.55 -20.54 12.03
N THR A 8 -29.36 -19.50 11.24
CA THR A 8 -28.20 -19.29 10.38
C THR A 8 -26.91 -19.22 11.20
N PRO A 9 -25.85 -20.00 10.89
CA PRO A 9 -24.57 -19.95 11.62
C PRO A 9 -23.71 -18.77 11.13
N GLN A 10 -24.12 -17.53 11.43
CA GLN A 10 -23.37 -16.31 11.05
C GLN A 10 -22.50 -15.77 12.20
N THR A 11 -22.77 -16.17 13.45
CA THR A 11 -22.09 -15.65 14.67
C THR A 11 -20.60 -15.99 14.81
N PRO A 12 -20.08 -17.20 14.45
CA PRO A 12 -18.67 -17.51 14.68
C PRO A 12 -17.73 -16.81 13.70
N GLN A 13 -18.22 -16.34 12.55
CA GLN A 13 -17.40 -15.58 11.59
C GLN A 13 -17.22 -14.12 12.01
N LEU A 14 -18.25 -13.51 12.60
CA LEU A 14 -18.20 -12.11 13.02
C LEU A 14 -17.19 -11.88 14.15
N HIS A 15 -17.15 -12.79 15.15
CA HIS A 15 -16.17 -12.73 16.24
C HIS A 15 -14.72 -12.79 15.73
N LYS A 16 -14.44 -13.72 14.80
CA LYS A 16 -13.09 -13.83 14.20
C LYS A 16 -12.68 -12.56 13.46
N LEU A 17 -13.60 -11.89 12.78
CA LEU A 17 -13.31 -10.62 12.09
C LEU A 17 -13.02 -9.48 13.09
N HIS A 18 -13.74 -9.42 14.21
CA HIS A 18 -13.48 -8.44 15.26
C HIS A 18 -12.12 -8.66 15.93
N GLU A 19 -11.77 -9.91 16.27
CA GLU A 19 -10.47 -10.25 16.84
C GLU A 19 -9.32 -9.87 15.89
N LEU A 20 -9.46 -10.15 14.59
CA LEU A 20 -8.49 -9.76 13.57
C LEU A 20 -8.34 -8.23 13.48
N ALA A 21 -9.45 -7.49 13.50
CA ALA A 21 -9.42 -6.03 13.43
C ALA A 21 -8.74 -5.42 14.67
N ILE A 22 -9.07 -5.90 15.88
CA ILE A 22 -8.45 -5.44 17.13
C ILE A 22 -6.96 -5.76 17.14
N THR A 23 -6.57 -6.96 16.70
CA THR A 23 -5.16 -7.36 16.61
C THR A 23 -4.40 -6.47 15.63
N ALA A 24 -4.99 -6.18 14.46
CA ALA A 24 -4.39 -5.27 13.47
C ALA A 24 -4.25 -3.84 14.00
N MET A 25 -5.27 -3.33 14.70
CA MET A 25 -5.21 -2.01 15.34
C MET A 25 -4.14 -1.95 16.42
N LEU A 26 -4.04 -2.98 17.27
CA LEU A 26 -3.03 -3.07 18.32
C LEU A 26 -1.62 -3.08 17.72
N LEU A 27 -1.38 -3.91 16.70
CA LEU A 27 -0.10 -3.98 15.99
C LEU A 27 0.26 -2.63 15.34
N LEU A 28 -0.70 -1.95 14.71
CA LEU A 28 -0.49 -0.63 14.12
C LEU A 28 -0.15 0.43 15.18
N THR A 29 -0.83 0.41 16.32
CA THR A 29 -0.64 1.38 17.40
C THR A 29 0.72 1.22 18.08
N LEU A 30 1.22 -0.02 18.14
CA LEU A 30 2.54 -0.36 18.67
C LEU A 30 3.66 -0.30 17.61
N ALA A 31 3.33 -0.04 16.34
CA ALA A 31 4.31 -0.01 15.27
C ALA A 31 5.28 1.18 15.47
N PRO A 32 6.60 0.94 15.59
CA PRO A 32 7.59 2.00 15.85
C PRO A 32 7.53 3.14 14.81
N ILE A 33 7.25 2.78 13.56
CA ILE A 33 7.08 3.70 12.42
C ILE A 33 5.89 4.62 12.64
N ALA A 34 4.74 4.07 13.05
CA ALA A 34 3.51 4.84 13.25
C ALA A 34 3.66 5.82 14.43
N ILE A 35 4.34 5.40 15.50
CA ILE A 35 4.62 6.24 16.67
C ILE A 35 5.59 7.38 16.29
N LYS A 36 6.73 7.05 15.67
CA LYS A 36 7.74 8.05 15.28
C LYS A 36 7.16 9.09 14.32
N TYR A 37 6.53 8.65 13.23
CA TYR A 37 5.98 9.57 12.24
C TYR A 37 4.68 10.25 12.66
N GLY A 38 4.00 9.74 13.70
CA GLY A 38 2.87 10.42 14.33
C GLY A 38 3.30 11.60 15.22
N GLN A 39 4.54 11.59 15.70
CA GLN A 39 5.11 12.68 16.52
C GLN A 39 5.76 13.78 15.67
N GLU A 40 6.16 13.47 14.44
CA GLU A 40 6.65 14.47 13.49
C GLU A 40 5.47 15.16 12.80
N ALA A 41 5.35 16.49 12.90
CA ALA A 41 4.36 17.29 12.17
C ALA A 41 4.72 17.37 10.67
N ARG A 42 4.69 16.22 9.99
CA ARG A 42 5.12 16.00 8.60
C ARG A 42 4.10 15.17 7.83
N MET A 43 4.25 15.16 6.52
CA MET A 43 3.34 14.52 5.57
C MET A 43 3.18 12.99 5.74
N HIS A 44 4.07 12.31 6.48
CA HIS A 44 4.09 10.84 6.59
C HIS A 44 2.84 10.26 7.27
N ALA A 45 2.36 10.87 8.36
CA ALA A 45 1.13 10.42 9.03
C ALA A 45 -0.10 10.58 8.11
N LEU A 46 -0.18 11.71 7.40
CA LEU A 46 -1.24 11.96 6.43
C LEU A 46 -1.18 10.97 5.25
N PHE A 47 0.02 10.67 4.74
CA PHE A 47 0.24 9.67 3.70
C PHE A 47 -0.22 8.27 4.14
N MET A 48 0.14 7.83 5.35
CA MET A 48 -0.30 6.54 5.87
C MET A 48 -1.83 6.45 5.96
N PHE A 49 -2.46 7.52 6.46
CA PHE A 49 -3.92 7.61 6.52
C PHE A 49 -4.57 7.57 5.13
N LEU A 50 -4.10 8.40 4.18
CA LEU A 50 -4.65 8.46 2.83
C LEU A 50 -4.43 7.16 2.04
N SER A 51 -3.31 6.47 2.27
CA SER A 51 -3.03 5.15 1.70
C SER A 51 -4.01 4.09 2.22
N ALA A 52 -4.27 4.08 3.53
CA ALA A 52 -5.27 3.20 4.13
C ALA A 52 -6.69 3.53 3.65
N LEU A 53 -7.03 4.82 3.58
CA LEU A 53 -8.33 5.29 3.10
C LEU A 53 -8.56 4.93 1.63
N SER A 54 -7.57 5.17 0.75
CA SER A 54 -7.61 4.79 -0.67
C SER A 54 -7.80 3.28 -0.81
N THR A 55 -7.05 2.47 -0.05
CA THR A 55 -7.15 1.01 -0.09
C THR A 55 -8.51 0.51 0.41
N TRP A 56 -9.03 1.10 1.48
CA TRP A 56 -10.37 0.76 1.98
C TRP A 56 -11.46 1.11 0.96
N LEU A 57 -11.42 2.31 0.37
CA LEU A 57 -12.37 2.75 -0.65
C LEU A 57 -12.29 1.89 -1.91
N PHE A 58 -11.10 1.45 -2.30
CA PHE A 58 -10.88 0.51 -3.40
C PHE A 58 -11.64 -0.79 -3.16
N PHE A 59 -11.47 -1.43 -1.99
CA PHE A 59 -12.20 -2.66 -1.68
C PHE A 59 -13.72 -2.42 -1.60
N ARG A 60 -14.16 -1.31 -1.01
CA ARG A 60 -15.59 -0.93 -1.00
C ARG A 60 -16.16 -0.74 -2.40
N ALA A 61 -15.37 -0.21 -3.34
CA ALA A 61 -15.77 -0.05 -4.73
C ALA A 61 -15.81 -1.40 -5.46
N MET A 62 -14.88 -2.32 -5.16
CA MET A 62 -14.89 -3.68 -5.69
C MET A 62 -16.11 -4.50 -5.23
N ASP A 63 -16.56 -4.32 -3.99
CA ASP A 63 -17.76 -4.99 -3.44
C ASP A 63 -19.03 -4.60 -4.21
N ARG A 64 -19.16 -3.31 -4.55
CA ARG A 64 -20.33 -2.77 -5.27
C ARG A 64 -19.90 -1.97 -6.50
N PRO A 65 -19.49 -2.66 -7.58
CA PRO A 65 -18.80 -2.01 -8.69
C PRO A 65 -19.68 -1.10 -9.54
N ARG A 66 -21.02 -1.20 -9.41
CA ARG A 66 -21.97 -0.32 -10.08
C ARG A 66 -22.19 1.02 -9.36
N GLN A 67 -21.74 1.16 -8.12
CA GLN A 67 -21.89 2.40 -7.36
C GLN A 67 -20.74 3.35 -7.70
N TRP A 68 -20.88 4.09 -8.81
CA TRP A 68 -19.88 5.01 -9.34
C TRP A 68 -19.35 6.03 -8.32
N PHE A 69 -20.18 6.46 -7.37
CA PHE A 69 -19.76 7.34 -6.28
C PHE A 69 -18.58 6.75 -5.45
N ARG A 70 -18.52 5.43 -5.26
CA ARG A 70 -17.40 4.79 -4.54
C ARG A 70 -16.10 4.86 -5.34
N TRP A 71 -16.18 4.71 -6.66
CA TRP A 71 -15.04 4.89 -7.56
C TRP A 71 -14.55 6.34 -7.57
N LEU A 72 -15.47 7.31 -7.54
CA LEU A 72 -15.11 8.72 -7.42
C LEU A 72 -14.37 9.00 -6.10
N LEU A 73 -14.89 8.53 -4.96
CA LEU A 73 -14.22 8.67 -3.66
C LEU A 73 -12.84 8.02 -3.66
N PHE A 74 -12.72 6.81 -4.22
CA PHE A 74 -11.44 6.13 -4.38
C PHE A 74 -10.44 6.95 -5.23
N GLY A 75 -10.88 7.51 -6.35
CA GLY A 75 -10.07 8.36 -7.21
C GLY A 75 -9.59 9.63 -6.50
N LEU A 76 -10.48 10.30 -5.76
CA LEU A 76 -10.13 11.48 -4.96
C LEU A 76 -9.14 11.16 -3.84
N ALA A 77 -9.36 10.09 -3.08
CA ALA A 77 -8.45 9.66 -2.02
C ALA A 77 -7.07 9.30 -2.58
N THR A 78 -7.03 8.66 -3.75
CA THR A 78 -5.79 8.31 -4.44
C THR A 78 -5.06 9.55 -4.96
N ALA A 79 -5.78 10.52 -5.53
CA ALA A 79 -5.20 11.80 -5.93
C ALA A 79 -4.59 12.52 -4.74
N ALA A 80 -5.33 12.65 -3.64
CA ALA A 80 -4.84 13.27 -2.40
C ALA A 80 -3.60 12.55 -1.85
N ASN A 81 -3.57 11.21 -1.92
CA ASN A 81 -2.42 10.42 -1.50
C ASN A 81 -1.17 10.74 -2.33
N ILE A 82 -1.31 10.76 -3.66
CA ILE A 82 -0.23 11.10 -4.60
C ILE A 82 0.26 12.54 -4.40
N TYR A 83 -0.65 13.48 -4.15
CA TYR A 83 -0.32 14.87 -3.83
C TYR A 83 0.46 15.02 -2.52
N THR A 84 0.24 14.11 -1.57
CA THR A 84 0.91 14.14 -0.27
C THR A 84 2.33 13.59 -0.38
N MET A 85 2.49 12.48 -1.10
CA MET A 85 3.77 11.78 -1.22
C MET A 85 3.77 10.93 -2.49
N TYR A 86 4.85 10.94 -3.25
CA TYR A 86 4.91 10.29 -4.56
C TYR A 86 4.89 8.76 -4.43
N PHE A 87 5.16 8.23 -3.24
CA PHE A 87 4.88 6.84 -2.90
C PHE A 87 3.40 6.44 -3.07
N GLY A 88 2.48 7.40 -3.16
CA GLY A 88 1.09 7.14 -3.53
C GLY A 88 0.94 6.42 -4.87
N PHE A 89 1.87 6.62 -5.83
CA PHE A 89 1.89 5.87 -7.08
C PHE A 89 2.13 4.37 -6.84
N LEU A 90 2.98 4.00 -5.89
CA LEU A 90 3.25 2.61 -5.55
C LEU A 90 2.02 1.92 -4.96
N ILE A 91 1.26 2.64 -4.11
CA ILE A 91 -0.03 2.17 -3.59
C ILE A 91 -0.99 1.87 -4.73
N LEU A 92 -1.09 2.80 -5.69
CA LEU A 92 -1.96 2.64 -6.85
C LEU A 92 -1.53 1.45 -7.73
N THR A 93 -0.22 1.26 -7.97
CA THR A 93 0.31 0.10 -8.69
C THR A 93 -0.04 -1.21 -7.99
N ALA A 94 0.08 -1.26 -6.66
CA ALA A 94 -0.30 -2.44 -5.90
C ALA A 94 -1.80 -2.75 -6.06
N GLN A 95 -2.67 -1.74 -5.96
CA GLN A 95 -4.11 -1.91 -6.16
C GLN A 95 -4.45 -2.39 -7.58
N ALA A 96 -3.75 -1.88 -8.60
CA ALA A 96 -3.87 -2.33 -9.98
C ALA A 96 -3.46 -3.81 -10.12
N ALA A 97 -2.33 -4.20 -9.52
CA ALA A 97 -1.86 -5.58 -9.52
C ALA A 97 -2.89 -6.51 -8.85
N TYR A 98 -3.46 -6.12 -7.70
CA TYR A 98 -4.52 -6.89 -7.04
C TYR A 98 -5.73 -7.08 -7.94
N LEU A 99 -6.22 -6.01 -8.60
CA LEU A 99 -7.34 -6.11 -9.54
C LEU A 99 -7.00 -7.09 -10.68
N PHE A 100 -5.82 -6.96 -11.29
CA PHE A 100 -5.37 -7.85 -12.36
C PHE A 100 -5.34 -9.32 -11.91
N PHE A 101 -4.73 -9.61 -10.76
CA PHE A 101 -4.67 -10.98 -10.23
C PHE A 101 -6.05 -11.53 -9.87
N SER A 102 -6.94 -10.70 -9.32
CA SER A 102 -8.31 -11.11 -8.97
C SER A 102 -9.14 -11.51 -10.20
N ILE A 103 -8.81 -10.98 -11.38
CA ILE A 103 -9.44 -11.34 -12.65
C ILE A 103 -8.84 -12.64 -13.21
N LEU A 104 -7.53 -12.84 -13.06
CA LEU A 104 -6.80 -14.00 -13.61
C LEU A 104 -7.01 -15.30 -12.83
N HIS A 105 -7.24 -15.22 -11.51
CA HIS A 105 -7.29 -16.41 -10.65
C HIS A 105 -8.72 -16.86 -10.33
N SER A 106 -9.08 -18.09 -10.73
CA SER A 106 -10.45 -18.62 -10.56
C SER A 106 -10.87 -18.78 -9.09
N LYS A 107 -9.92 -18.88 -8.15
CA LYS A 107 -10.21 -18.96 -6.70
C LYS A 107 -10.93 -17.73 -6.16
N PHE A 108 -10.70 -16.54 -6.75
CA PHE A 108 -11.37 -15.30 -6.38
C PHE A 108 -12.65 -15.04 -7.19
N SER A 109 -13.06 -16.02 -8.01
CA SER A 109 -14.16 -16.01 -8.99
C SER A 109 -15.03 -14.76 -8.95
N ILE A 110 -14.52 -13.71 -9.56
CA ILE A 110 -15.32 -12.54 -9.86
C ILE A 110 -16.31 -13.00 -10.94
N PRO A 111 -17.64 -12.87 -10.72
CA PRO A 111 -18.59 -13.20 -11.76
C PRO A 111 -18.24 -12.39 -13.01
N LYS A 112 -18.14 -13.04 -14.18
CA LYS A 112 -17.68 -12.39 -15.43
C LYS A 112 -18.41 -11.07 -15.72
N PHE A 113 -19.70 -11.00 -15.38
CA PHE A 113 -20.54 -9.82 -15.55
C PHE A 113 -20.15 -8.61 -14.65
N SER A 114 -19.42 -8.85 -13.57
CA SER A 114 -18.93 -7.83 -12.63
C SER A 114 -17.51 -7.33 -12.96
N ILE A 115 -16.81 -7.94 -13.92
CA ILE A 115 -15.44 -7.53 -14.31
C ILE A 115 -15.47 -6.17 -15.01
N ARG A 116 -16.36 -6.00 -16.00
CA ARG A 116 -16.46 -4.75 -16.78
C ARG A 116 -16.68 -3.50 -15.92
N PRO A 117 -17.66 -3.44 -14.98
CA PRO A 117 -17.83 -2.26 -14.14
C PRO A 117 -16.66 -2.04 -13.16
N ARG A 118 -15.93 -3.09 -12.75
CA ARG A 118 -14.71 -2.95 -11.93
C ARG A 118 -13.57 -2.33 -12.71
N LEU A 119 -13.32 -2.81 -13.93
CA LEU A 119 -12.30 -2.25 -14.81
C LEU A 119 -12.62 -0.79 -15.16
N LEU A 120 -13.85 -0.52 -15.62
CA LEU A 120 -14.28 0.84 -15.96
C LEU A 120 -14.18 1.79 -14.77
N GLY A 121 -14.68 1.36 -13.60
CA GLY A 121 -14.58 2.12 -12.36
C GLY A 121 -13.14 2.43 -11.98
N PHE A 122 -12.28 1.42 -11.96
CA PHE A 122 -10.87 1.59 -11.64
C PHE A 122 -10.16 2.50 -12.64
N THR A 123 -10.35 2.29 -13.94
CA THR A 123 -9.75 3.13 -14.97
C THR A 123 -10.24 4.57 -14.87
N ALA A 124 -11.52 4.80 -14.60
CA ALA A 124 -12.06 6.14 -14.42
C ALA A 124 -11.47 6.83 -13.18
N SER A 125 -11.30 6.11 -12.06
CA SER A 125 -10.66 6.63 -10.85
C SER A 125 -9.19 6.97 -11.07
N VAL A 126 -8.46 6.13 -11.80
CA VAL A 126 -7.06 6.38 -12.16
C VAL A 126 -6.96 7.60 -13.07
N LEU A 127 -7.77 7.67 -14.12
CA LEU A 127 -7.81 8.83 -15.02
C LEU A 127 -8.15 10.10 -14.25
N LEU A 128 -9.14 10.06 -13.35
CA LEU A 128 -9.47 11.18 -12.48
C LEU A 128 -8.28 11.62 -11.64
N ALA A 129 -7.58 10.69 -10.99
CA ALA A 129 -6.41 11.00 -10.18
C ALA A 129 -5.29 11.63 -11.02
N PHE A 130 -5.04 11.10 -12.22
CA PHE A 130 -4.03 11.62 -13.14
C PHE A 130 -4.39 13.00 -13.69
N ILE A 131 -5.66 13.25 -14.01
CA ILE A 131 -6.18 14.56 -14.43
C ILE A 131 -6.04 15.59 -13.31
N LEU A 132 -6.40 15.22 -12.07
CA LEU A 132 -6.24 16.11 -10.92
C LEU A 132 -4.77 16.39 -10.61
N TYR A 133 -3.88 15.42 -10.88
CA TYR A 133 -2.44 15.58 -10.74
C TYR A 133 -1.78 16.26 -11.94
N LEU A 134 -2.52 16.51 -13.03
CA LEU A 134 -2.00 17.08 -14.28
C LEU A 134 -1.15 18.35 -14.08
N PRO A 135 -1.55 19.31 -13.22
CA PRO A 135 -0.77 20.52 -12.97
C PRO A 135 0.63 20.28 -12.39
N TRP A 136 0.85 19.15 -11.70
CA TRP A 136 2.11 18.82 -11.01
C TRP A 136 3.05 17.92 -11.80
N TRP A 137 2.64 17.41 -12.97
CA TRP A 137 3.50 16.59 -13.83
C TRP A 137 4.83 17.24 -14.23
N PRO A 138 4.88 18.54 -14.61
CA PRO A 138 6.14 19.17 -14.97
C PRO A 138 7.15 19.12 -13.81
N VAL A 139 6.67 19.30 -12.57
CA VAL A 139 7.49 19.25 -11.36
C VAL A 139 7.97 17.83 -11.09
N LEU A 140 7.10 16.83 -11.20
CA LEU A 140 7.47 15.41 -11.09
C LEU A 140 8.59 15.05 -12.06
N PHE A 141 8.45 15.42 -13.34
CA PHE A 141 9.47 15.14 -14.34
C PHE A 141 10.79 15.86 -14.04
N ASP A 142 10.75 17.10 -13.54
CA ASP A 142 11.96 17.82 -13.16
C ASP A 142 12.66 17.15 -11.97
N ILE A 143 11.92 16.69 -10.97
CA ILE A 143 12.45 15.92 -9.83
C ILE A 143 13.10 14.63 -10.33
N LEU A 144 12.42 13.86 -11.17
CA LEU A 144 12.96 12.60 -11.71
C LEU A 144 14.22 12.83 -12.56
N ARG A 145 14.23 13.86 -13.42
CA ARG A 145 15.40 14.20 -14.25
C ARG A 145 16.59 14.60 -13.38
N ARG A 146 16.38 15.47 -12.39
CA ARG A 146 17.44 15.90 -11.45
C ARG A 146 17.98 14.71 -10.66
N ARG A 147 17.10 13.82 -10.18
CA ARG A 147 17.51 12.61 -9.43
C ARG A 147 18.31 11.64 -10.31
N ALA A 148 17.86 11.38 -11.53
CA ALA A 148 18.59 10.53 -12.48
C ALA A 148 19.98 11.10 -12.80
N ALA A 149 20.10 12.44 -12.92
CA ALA A 149 21.38 13.10 -13.12
C ALA A 149 22.32 12.97 -11.90
N VAL A 150 21.80 13.09 -10.67
CA VAL A 150 22.59 12.93 -9.44
C VAL A 150 23.03 11.47 -9.25
N GLY A 151 22.14 10.50 -9.46
CA GLY A 151 22.47 9.07 -9.34
C GLY A 151 23.54 8.63 -10.34
N ALA A 152 23.60 9.25 -11.52
CA ALA A 152 24.64 9.01 -12.53
C ALA A 152 26.03 9.57 -12.12
N ILE A 153 26.09 10.53 -11.21
CA ILE A 153 27.32 11.23 -10.80
C ILE A 153 27.90 10.65 -9.51
N GLU A 154 27.05 10.32 -8.53
CA GLU A 154 27.47 9.99 -7.16
C GLU A 154 27.54 8.47 -6.85
N GLY A 155 27.30 7.59 -7.82
CA GLY A 155 27.70 6.18 -7.72
C GLY A 155 26.77 5.26 -6.89
N GLY A 156 25.47 5.55 -6.83
CA GLY A 156 24.49 4.60 -6.30
C GLY A 156 24.37 4.53 -4.77
N VAL A 157 23.55 3.60 -4.29
CA VAL A 157 23.35 3.32 -2.84
C VAL A 157 24.45 2.44 -2.22
N GLY A 158 25.62 2.32 -2.84
CA GLY A 158 26.67 1.41 -2.38
C GLY A 158 26.22 -0.06 -2.40
N ARG A 159 26.45 -0.80 -1.32
CA ARG A 159 26.05 -2.22 -1.21
C ARG A 159 24.57 -2.35 -0.83
N PRO A 160 23.76 -3.15 -1.57
CA PRO A 160 22.32 -3.32 -1.29
C PRO A 160 22.00 -3.80 0.13
N LEU A 161 22.86 -4.62 0.73
CA LEU A 161 22.67 -5.11 2.10
C LEU A 161 22.82 -4.00 3.15
N ASP A 162 23.82 -3.12 2.98
CA ASP A 162 24.06 -1.99 3.87
C ASP A 162 22.90 -0.98 3.78
N PHE A 163 22.34 -0.82 2.58
CA PHE A 163 21.12 -0.04 2.37
C PHE A 163 19.92 -0.64 3.12
N VAL A 164 19.68 -1.95 3.02
CA VAL A 164 18.57 -2.61 3.75
C VAL A 164 18.71 -2.45 5.26
N VAL A 165 19.91 -2.67 5.80
CA VAL A 165 20.18 -2.48 7.24
C VAL A 165 19.91 -1.03 7.65
N GLY A 166 20.35 -0.07 6.84
CA GLY A 166 20.06 1.33 7.09
C GLY A 166 18.57 1.69 7.00
N VAL A 167 17.79 1.06 6.10
CA VAL A 167 16.32 1.22 6.04
C VAL A 167 15.74 0.83 7.39
N VAL A 168 16.12 -0.35 7.89
CA VAL A 168 15.63 -0.89 9.18
C VAL A 168 15.98 0.04 10.34
N GLN A 169 17.22 0.53 10.40
CA GLN A 169 17.68 1.47 11.44
C GLN A 169 16.96 2.82 11.37
N ALA A 170 16.50 3.23 10.19
CA ALA A 170 15.78 4.48 10.02
C ALA A 170 14.31 4.44 10.44
N LEU A 171 13.73 3.24 10.57
CA LEU A 171 12.32 3.06 10.94
C LEU A 171 12.00 3.56 12.36
N GLY A 172 13.00 3.75 13.23
CA GLY A 172 12.76 4.22 14.59
C GLY A 172 14.04 4.42 15.42
N PRO A 173 13.99 5.20 16.51
CA PRO A 173 15.03 5.19 17.54
C PRO A 173 15.00 3.93 18.41
N ALA A 174 14.05 3.01 18.15
CA ALA A 174 13.91 1.77 18.87
C ALA A 174 15.15 0.87 18.65
N PRO A 175 15.55 0.08 19.66
CA PRO A 175 16.63 -0.89 19.51
C PRO A 175 16.42 -1.75 18.26
N ASP A 176 17.50 -2.03 17.52
CA ASP A 176 17.47 -2.81 16.26
C ASP A 176 16.58 -4.06 16.38
N ALA A 177 16.62 -4.73 17.54
CA ALA A 177 15.81 -5.89 17.86
C ALA A 177 14.30 -5.69 17.68
N ILE A 178 13.74 -4.52 18.02
CA ILE A 178 12.29 -4.26 17.89
C ILE A 178 11.89 -4.12 16.42
N ALA A 179 12.69 -3.40 15.62
CA ALA A 179 12.45 -3.25 14.18
C ALA A 179 12.56 -4.60 13.46
N TRP A 180 13.60 -5.38 13.77
CA TRP A 180 13.78 -6.74 13.23
C TRP A 180 12.66 -7.69 13.67
N THR A 181 12.19 -7.60 14.91
CA THR A 181 11.06 -8.42 15.40
C THR A 181 9.78 -8.07 14.65
N PHE A 182 9.52 -6.78 14.41
CA PHE A 182 8.36 -6.34 13.64
C PHE A 182 8.42 -6.79 12.18
N LEU A 183 9.60 -6.72 11.54
CA LEU A 183 9.82 -7.25 10.20
C LEU A 183 9.69 -8.77 10.14
N ALA A 184 10.17 -9.49 11.16
CA ALA A 184 10.03 -10.94 11.26
C ALA A 184 8.55 -11.34 11.41
N LEU A 185 7.80 -10.66 12.27
CA LEU A 185 6.34 -10.86 12.42
C LEU A 185 5.60 -10.52 11.12
N PHE A 186 5.99 -9.45 10.44
CA PHE A 186 5.42 -9.09 9.14
C PHE A 186 5.73 -10.15 8.07
N GLY A 187 6.97 -10.62 8.00
CA GLY A 187 7.39 -11.68 7.08
C GLY A 187 6.70 -13.01 7.36
N LEU A 188 6.51 -13.35 8.64
CA LEU A 188 5.73 -14.50 9.08
C LEU A 188 4.26 -14.35 8.67
N GLY A 189 3.69 -13.16 8.84
CA GLY A 189 2.35 -12.79 8.38
C GLY A 189 2.18 -12.94 6.88
N LEU A 190 3.14 -12.43 6.09
CA LEU A 190 3.21 -12.63 4.64
C LEU A 190 3.31 -14.12 4.28
N PHE A 191 4.11 -14.90 4.99
CA PHE A 191 4.28 -16.32 4.73
C PHE A 191 2.99 -17.11 4.98
N PHE A 192 2.28 -16.83 6.07
CA PHE A 192 0.98 -17.45 6.32
C PHE A 192 -0.09 -16.96 5.33
N LEU A 193 -0.04 -15.69 4.95
CA LEU A 193 -0.91 -15.12 3.91
C LEU A 193 -0.61 -15.72 2.53
N ALA A 194 0.64 -16.01 2.21
CA ALA A 194 1.05 -16.65 0.96
C ALA A 194 0.50 -18.08 0.86
N ARG A 195 0.46 -18.80 1.97
CA ARG A 195 -0.09 -20.17 2.06
C ARG A 195 -1.61 -20.20 1.92
N ARG A 196 -2.30 -19.13 2.31
CA ARG A 196 -3.76 -19.03 2.28
C ARG A 196 -4.26 -18.37 1.00
N ASP A 197 -3.72 -17.20 0.68
CA ASP A 197 -4.10 -16.30 -0.40
C ASP A 197 -2.85 -15.63 -1.00
N TRP A 198 -2.10 -16.39 -1.81
CA TRP A 198 -0.92 -15.89 -2.53
C TRP A 198 -1.10 -14.56 -3.29
N PRO A 199 -2.26 -14.21 -3.87
CA PRO A 199 -2.47 -12.90 -4.51
C PRO A 199 -2.38 -11.72 -3.52
N MET A 200 -2.94 -11.89 -2.31
CA MET A 200 -2.86 -10.87 -1.25
C MET A 200 -1.44 -10.76 -0.70
N SER A 201 -0.74 -11.89 -0.60
CA SER A 201 0.69 -11.87 -0.26
C SER A 201 1.53 -11.21 -1.33
N GLY A 202 1.21 -11.41 -2.62
CA GLY A 202 1.89 -10.75 -3.74
C GLY A 202 1.69 -9.23 -3.69
N PHE A 203 0.46 -8.77 -3.42
CA PHE A 203 0.17 -7.36 -3.17
C PHE A 203 1.03 -6.79 -2.04
N ALA A 204 1.05 -7.46 -0.89
CA ALA A 204 1.77 -6.98 0.28
C ALA A 204 3.31 -7.08 0.11
N ALA A 205 3.80 -8.09 -0.64
CA ALA A 205 5.21 -8.22 -0.98
C ALA A 205 5.67 -7.15 -1.97
N VAL A 206 4.89 -6.86 -3.02
CA VAL A 206 5.15 -5.75 -3.96
C VAL A 206 5.14 -4.42 -3.20
N TRP A 207 4.17 -4.23 -2.31
CA TRP A 207 4.06 -3.04 -1.49
C TRP A 207 5.32 -2.78 -0.63
N LEU A 208 5.97 -3.83 -0.14
CA LEU A 208 7.15 -3.70 0.71
C LEU A 208 8.46 -3.66 -0.08
N ALA A 209 8.54 -4.44 -1.17
CA ALA A 209 9.73 -4.55 -1.99
C ALA A 209 9.95 -3.33 -2.89
N LEU A 210 8.89 -2.75 -3.45
CA LEU A 210 8.99 -1.70 -4.46
C LEU A 210 9.53 -0.37 -3.88
N PRO A 211 9.13 0.09 -2.68
CA PRO A 211 9.74 1.23 -2.00
C PRO A 211 11.23 1.08 -1.72
N ALA A 212 11.69 -0.14 -1.42
CA ALA A 212 13.09 -0.43 -1.12
C ALA A 212 13.92 -0.68 -2.38
N ALA A 213 13.31 -1.23 -3.44
CA ALA A 213 13.97 -1.49 -4.70
C ALA A 213 14.17 -0.22 -5.53
N LEU A 214 13.24 0.74 -5.46
CA LEU A 214 13.28 1.94 -6.29
C LEU A 214 14.57 2.78 -6.10
N PRO A 215 15.06 3.04 -4.87
CA PRO A 215 16.32 3.76 -4.66
C PRO A 215 17.55 2.97 -5.10
N ILE A 216 17.50 1.64 -5.01
CA ILE A 216 18.57 0.74 -5.50
C ILE A 216 18.68 0.83 -7.01
N VAL A 217 17.53 0.79 -7.71
CA VAL A 217 17.48 0.86 -9.18
C VAL A 217 17.83 2.26 -9.68
N LEU A 218 17.40 3.31 -8.98
CA LEU A 218 17.68 4.70 -9.36
C LEU A 218 19.09 5.16 -8.97
N GLY A 219 19.80 4.41 -8.13
CA GLY A 219 21.13 4.74 -7.67
C GLY A 219 21.19 6.08 -6.92
N ASP A 220 20.13 6.46 -6.19
CA ASP A 220 20.08 7.75 -5.48
C ASP A 220 20.84 7.64 -4.14
N PRO A 221 22.06 8.20 -4.02
CA PRO A 221 22.88 8.08 -2.81
C PRO A 221 22.26 8.79 -1.61
N ARG A 222 21.29 9.70 -1.84
CA ARG A 222 20.53 10.34 -0.75
C ARG A 222 19.61 9.36 -0.04
N ALA A 223 19.33 8.21 -0.64
CA ALA A 223 18.62 7.13 0.03
C ALA A 223 19.42 6.56 1.22
N LEU A 224 20.75 6.75 1.26
CA LEU A 224 21.59 6.45 2.42
C LEU A 224 21.31 7.41 3.59
N GLN A 225 20.81 8.61 3.31
CA GLN A 225 20.27 9.51 4.33
C GLN A 225 18.78 9.21 4.49
N PHE A 226 18.45 8.16 5.23
CA PHE A 226 17.09 7.59 5.30
C PHE A 226 15.96 8.54 5.71
N ARG A 227 16.25 9.72 6.29
CA ARG A 227 15.26 10.82 6.41
C ARG A 227 14.68 11.23 5.06
N TYR A 228 15.39 11.02 3.96
CA TYR A 228 15.00 11.37 2.59
C TYR A 228 14.62 10.16 1.72
N ALA A 229 14.89 8.92 2.17
CA ALA A 229 14.45 7.71 1.48
C ALA A 229 12.92 7.67 1.34
N PHE A 230 12.20 8.27 2.30
CA PHE A 230 10.75 8.39 2.33
C PHE A 230 10.23 9.80 1.96
N VAL A 231 11.06 10.65 1.34
CA VAL A 231 10.64 11.97 0.80
C VAL A 231 10.72 11.91 -0.73
N LEU A 232 10.29 10.79 -1.33
CA LEU A 232 9.90 10.82 -2.73
C LEU A 232 8.65 11.65 -2.84
#